data_AF-A0A1G9PS68-F1
#
_entry.id   AF-A0A1G9PS68-F1
#
_cell.length_a   1.000
_cell.length_b   1.000
_cell.length_c   1.000
_cell.angle_alpha   90.00
_cell.angle_beta   90.00
_cell.angle_gamma   90.00
#
_symmetry.space_group_name_H-M   'P 1'
#
loop_
_entity.id
_entity.type
_entity.pdbx_description
1 polymer ?
#
loop_
_entity_poly.entity_id
_entity_poly.type
_entity_poly.pdbx_seq_one_letter_code
_entity_poly.pdbx_strand_id
1 'polypeptide(L)'
;MQMTKIINAPQERVWEILTDTRLWPLWGPSISAVDSPRRYLVTGLQGRVKTAVGLWLPFEITRFEAPDYWHWRVAGIPATGHRVTRRAAGGCELSFEFPLWAGPYALVCRRAAENIARLALEI
;
A
#
# COMPACT_ATOMS: atom_id res chain seq x y z
N MET A 1 -4.10 -10.49 10.83
CA MET A 1 -2.78 -11.02 10.46
C MET A 1 -1.96 -9.89 9.86
N GLN A 2 -0.64 -9.99 9.89
CA GLN A 2 0.21 -9.01 9.23
C GLN A 2 1.39 -9.70 8.55
N MET A 3 1.89 -9.07 7.49
CA MET A 3 3.15 -9.43 6.86
C MET A 3 4.06 -8.21 6.91
N THR A 4 5.28 -8.40 7.40
CA THR A 4 6.26 -7.33 7.58
C THR A 4 7.48 -7.54 6.68
N LYS A 5 8.12 -6.45 6.27
CA LYS A 5 9.37 -6.46 5.50
C LYS A 5 10.26 -5.31 5.97
N ILE A 6 11.51 -5.61 6.27
CA ILE A 6 12.54 -4.58 6.50
C ILE A 6 13.01 -4.06 5.14
N ILE A 7 13.06 -2.74 5.01
CA ILE A 7 13.52 -2.04 3.81
C ILE A 7 14.68 -1.13 4.22
N ASN A 8 15.81 -1.26 3.52
CA ASN A 8 17.00 -0.44 3.73
C ASN A 8 16.87 0.92 3.02
N ALA A 9 15.78 1.64 3.29
CA ALA A 9 15.50 2.97 2.76
C ALA A 9 14.84 3.84 3.84
N PRO A 10 14.92 5.18 3.75
CA PRO A 10 14.23 6.08 4.67
C PRO A 10 12.71 5.86 4.68
N GLN A 11 12.08 6.04 5.84
CA GLN A 11 10.62 5.91 6.01
C GLN A 11 9.87 6.82 5.02
N GLU A 12 10.37 8.04 4.84
CA GLU A 12 9.75 9.08 4.02
C GLU A 12 9.64 8.63 2.56
N ARG A 13 10.68 7.96 2.05
CA ARG A 13 10.71 7.44 0.68
C ARG A 13 9.71 6.30 0.50
N VAL A 14 9.67 5.35 1.44
CA VAL A 14 8.71 4.24 1.39
C VAL A 14 7.27 4.77 1.55
N TRP A 15 7.07 5.76 2.41
CA TRP A 15 5.79 6.42 2.60
C TRP A 15 5.31 7.15 1.33
N GLU A 16 6.20 7.87 0.64
CA GLU A 16 5.88 8.51 -0.62
C GLU A 16 5.42 7.48 -1.67
N ILE A 17 6.13 6.35 -1.79
CA ILE A 17 5.78 5.28 -2.74
C ILE A 17 4.41 4.67 -2.43
N LEU A 18 4.12 4.44 -1.14
CA LEU A 18 2.84 3.89 -0.70
C LEU A 18 1.67 4.84 -0.98
N THR A 19 1.89 6.14 -0.78
CA THR A 19 0.83 7.15 -0.85
C THR A 19 0.65 7.75 -2.24
N ASP A 20 1.60 7.57 -3.15
CA ASP A 20 1.46 7.96 -4.55
C ASP A 20 0.61 6.94 -5.32
N THR A 21 -0.64 7.32 -5.60
CA THR A 21 -1.60 6.54 -6.37
C THR A 21 -1.12 6.16 -7.76
N ARG A 22 -0.17 6.89 -8.35
CA ARG A 22 0.42 6.57 -9.67
C ARG A 22 1.36 5.38 -9.61
N LEU A 23 1.94 5.10 -8.43
CA LEU A 23 2.88 4.00 -8.24
C LEU A 23 2.19 2.70 -7.83
N TRP A 24 0.89 2.75 -7.47
CA TRP A 24 0.13 1.56 -7.07
C TRP A 24 0.16 0.43 -8.09
N PRO A 25 0.04 0.66 -9.42
CA PRO A 25 0.17 -0.42 -10.40
C PRO A 25 1.59 -0.99 -10.52
N LEU A 26 2.61 -0.23 -10.14
CA LEU A 26 4.01 -0.68 -10.19
C LEU A 26 4.33 -1.60 -9.01
N TRP A 27 3.82 -1.26 -7.82
CA TRP A 27 4.09 -2.08 -6.65
C TRP A 27 3.02 -3.13 -6.35
N GLY A 28 1.74 -2.85 -6.54
CA GLY A 28 0.61 -3.69 -6.13
C GLY A 28 0.24 -4.72 -7.21
N PRO A 29 0.53 -6.03 -7.02
CA PRO A 29 0.27 -7.03 -8.07
C PRO A 29 -1.21 -7.24 -8.39
N SER A 30 -2.11 -6.81 -7.49
CA SER A 30 -3.56 -6.88 -7.63
C SER A 30 -4.17 -5.68 -8.35
N ILE A 31 -3.38 -4.62 -8.62
CA ILE A 31 -3.83 -3.34 -9.18
C ILE A 31 -3.15 -3.14 -10.54
N SER A 32 -3.93 -2.95 -11.60
CA SER A 32 -3.42 -2.69 -12.95
C SER A 32 -3.51 -1.22 -13.35
N ALA A 33 -4.42 -0.45 -12.73
CA ALA A 33 -4.55 0.99 -12.95
C ALA A 33 -5.26 1.65 -11.76
N VAL A 34 -5.07 2.96 -11.60
CA VAL A 34 -5.76 3.78 -10.60
C VAL A 34 -6.34 5.02 -11.28
N ASP A 35 -7.59 5.31 -10.96
CA ASP A 35 -8.27 6.54 -11.30
C ASP A 35 -8.59 7.27 -9.98
N SER A 36 -7.83 8.32 -9.69
CA SER A 36 -7.91 9.07 -8.44
C SER A 36 -7.85 10.58 -8.74
N PRO A 37 -8.69 11.40 -8.08
CA PRO A 37 -8.65 12.85 -8.24
C PRO A 37 -7.39 13.48 -7.62
N ARG A 38 -6.64 12.73 -6.82
CA ARG A 38 -5.40 13.20 -6.16
C ARG A 38 -4.28 12.18 -6.35
N ARG A 39 -3.06 12.71 -6.50
CA ARG A 39 -1.83 11.89 -6.53
C ARG A 39 -1.58 11.24 -5.18
N TYR A 40 -1.58 12.04 -4.11
CA TYR A 40 -1.31 11.57 -2.74
C TYR A 40 -2.59 11.37 -1.92
N LEU A 41 -2.54 10.44 -0.98
CA LEU A 41 -3.67 10.07 -0.14
C LEU A 41 -4.01 11.14 0.90
N VAL A 42 -5.30 11.22 1.22
CA VAL A 42 -5.87 11.96 2.36
C VAL A 42 -7.06 11.16 2.91
N THR A 43 -7.41 11.35 4.17
CA THR A 43 -8.63 10.74 4.75
C THR A 43 -9.86 11.11 3.92
N GLY A 44 -10.71 10.13 3.64
CA GLY A 44 -11.93 10.29 2.84
C GLY A 44 -11.69 10.37 1.32
N LEU A 45 -10.45 10.26 0.84
CA LEU A 45 -10.16 10.21 -0.59
C LEU A 45 -10.86 8.99 -1.21
N GLN A 46 -11.62 9.25 -2.27
CA GLN A 46 -12.31 8.24 -3.06
C GLN A 46 -11.80 8.24 -4.50
N GLY A 47 -11.80 7.06 -5.10
CA GLY A 47 -11.42 6.85 -6.49
C GLY A 47 -11.77 5.43 -6.93
N ARG A 48 -11.15 4.97 -8.00
CA ARG A 48 -11.32 3.61 -8.52
C ARG A 48 -9.97 2.95 -8.75
N VAL A 49 -9.88 1.67 -8.42
CA VAL A 49 -8.76 0.81 -8.80
C VAL A 49 -9.24 -0.19 -9.83
N LYS A 50 -8.41 -0.45 -10.85
CA LYS A 50 -8.61 -1.55 -11.78
C LYS A 50 -7.86 -2.75 -11.25
N THR A 51 -8.56 -3.86 -11.06
CA THR A 51 -7.92 -5.10 -10.61
C THR A 51 -7.05 -5.70 -11.71
N ALA A 52 -6.15 -6.62 -11.36
CA ALA A 52 -5.34 -7.35 -12.34
C ALA A 52 -6.19 -8.14 -13.37
N VAL A 53 -7.43 -8.48 -13.04
CA VAL A 53 -8.38 -9.15 -13.96
C VAL A 53 -9.28 -8.18 -14.75
N GLY A 54 -9.04 -6.87 -14.61
CA GLY A 54 -9.65 -5.83 -15.44
C GLY A 54 -10.93 -5.18 -14.90
N LEU A 55 -11.40 -5.56 -13.72
CA LEU A 55 -12.60 -4.98 -13.08
C LEU A 55 -12.26 -3.66 -12.39
N TRP A 56 -13.11 -2.64 -12.58
CA TRP A 56 -13.01 -1.38 -11.84
C TRP A 56 -13.82 -1.46 -10.55
N LEU A 57 -13.16 -1.22 -9.41
CA LEU A 57 -13.77 -1.22 -8.09
C LEU A 57 -13.54 0.14 -7.41
N PRO A 58 -14.55 0.69 -6.72
CA PRO A 58 -14.37 1.92 -5.96
C PRO A 58 -13.49 1.65 -4.74
N PHE A 59 -12.67 2.63 -4.37
CA PHE A 59 -11.95 2.61 -3.10
C PHE A 59 -12.21 3.87 -2.29
N GLU A 60 -12.00 3.75 -0.99
CA GLU A 60 -12.05 4.88 -0.05
C GLU A 60 -10.90 4.74 0.97
N ILE A 61 -10.15 5.82 1.17
CA ILE A 61 -9.15 5.91 2.24
C ILE A 61 -9.87 6.23 3.56
N THR A 62 -9.99 5.24 4.42
CA THR A 62 -10.73 5.32 5.69
C THR A 62 -9.91 5.87 6.85
N ARG A 63 -8.59 5.68 6.82
CA ARG A 63 -7.65 6.22 7.82
C ARG A 63 -6.39 6.65 7.12
N PHE A 64 -5.83 7.78 7.56
CA PHE A 64 -4.59 8.31 7.06
C PHE A 64 -3.88 9.10 8.18
N GLU A 65 -2.78 8.57 8.66
CA GLU A 65 -1.94 9.07 9.74
C GLU A 65 -0.52 9.16 9.18
N ALA A 66 -0.20 10.27 8.52
CA ALA A 66 1.11 10.44 7.90
C ALA A 66 2.21 10.73 8.94
N PRO A 67 3.42 10.16 8.80
CA PRO A 67 3.91 9.26 7.75
C PRO A 67 3.88 7.77 8.13
N ASP A 68 2.93 7.36 8.97
CA ASP A 68 3.01 6.09 9.70
C ASP A 68 2.01 5.05 9.22
N TYR A 69 0.76 5.44 8.94
CA TYR A 69 -0.31 4.47 8.71
C TYR A 69 -1.42 4.95 7.77
N TRP A 70 -1.90 4.07 6.91
CA TRP A 70 -3.17 4.28 6.21
C TRP A 70 -3.94 2.99 6.00
N HIS A 71 -5.26 3.13 5.90
CA HIS A 71 -6.17 2.01 5.70
C HIS A 71 -7.29 2.41 4.74
N TRP A 72 -7.80 1.44 3.99
CA TRP A 72 -8.77 1.66 2.93
C TRP A 72 -9.80 0.54 2.83
N ARG A 73 -10.88 0.84 2.10
CA ARG A 73 -11.87 -0.13 1.68
C ARG A 73 -11.88 -0.20 0.16
N VAL A 74 -12.16 -1.37 -0.38
CA VAL A 74 -12.37 -1.59 -1.81
C VAL A 74 -13.72 -2.27 -1.98
N ALA A 75 -14.57 -1.72 -2.84
CA ALA A 75 -15.97 -2.15 -3.00
C ALA A 75 -16.73 -2.23 -1.65
N GLY A 76 -16.43 -1.31 -0.73
CA GLY A 76 -17.05 -1.28 0.60
C GLY A 76 -16.51 -2.32 1.57
N ILE A 77 -15.55 -3.18 1.20
CA ILE A 77 -14.96 -4.18 2.09
C ILE A 77 -13.63 -3.67 2.64
N PRO A 78 -13.36 -3.77 3.97
CA PRO A 78 -12.04 -3.52 4.54
C PRO A 78 -10.96 -4.32 3.82
N ALA A 79 -9.99 -3.60 3.23
CA ALA A 79 -8.90 -4.20 2.49
C ALA A 79 -7.66 -4.30 3.39
N THR A 80 -6.51 -3.81 2.91
CA THR A 80 -5.24 -3.87 3.65
C THR A 80 -4.93 -2.58 4.41
N GLY A 81 -4.46 -2.72 5.65
CA GLY A 81 -3.76 -1.63 6.34
C GLY A 81 -2.30 -1.58 5.91
N HIS A 82 -1.72 -0.39 5.85
CA HIS A 82 -0.32 -0.17 5.47
C HIS A 82 0.35 0.66 6.55
N ARG A 83 1.41 0.13 7.14
CA ARG A 83 2.19 0.80 8.18
C ARG A 83 3.64 0.90 7.78
N VAL A 84 4.26 2.04 8.04
CA VAL A 84 5.71 2.20 7.94
C VAL A 84 6.23 2.70 9.28
N THR A 85 7.24 2.02 9.81
CA THR A 85 7.86 2.39 11.08
C THR A 85 9.36 2.58 10.87
N ARG A 86 9.92 3.71 11.33
CA ARG A 86 11.38 3.92 11.33
C ARG A 86 12.07 2.93 12.27
N ARG A 87 13.23 2.41 11.86
CA ARG A 87 14.05 1.52 12.69
C ARG A 87 15.26 2.25 13.27
N ALA A 88 15.60 1.95 14.53
CA ALA A 88 16.75 2.53 15.20
C ALA A 88 18.09 2.19 14.52
N ALA A 89 18.20 0.98 13.96
CA ALA A 89 19.39 0.51 13.25
C ALA A 89 19.51 1.04 11.79
N GLY A 90 18.66 2.00 11.41
CA GLY A 90 18.54 2.50 10.04
C GLY A 90 17.50 1.75 9.21
N GLY A 91 17.02 2.41 8.16
CA GLY A 91 15.93 1.92 7.31
C GLY A 91 14.55 2.00 7.98
N CYS A 92 13.59 1.27 7.42
CA CYS A 92 12.23 1.18 7.95
C CYS A 92 11.67 -0.25 7.88
N GLU A 93 10.58 -0.46 8.61
CA GLU A 93 9.76 -1.66 8.51
C GLU A 93 8.44 -1.30 7.83
N LEU A 94 8.09 -2.03 6.78
CA LEU A 94 6.81 -1.96 6.09
C LEU A 94 5.94 -3.13 6.54
N SER A 95 4.72 -2.86 6.98
CA SER A 95 3.76 -3.87 7.41
C SER A 95 2.43 -3.73 6.66
N PHE A 96 1.93 -4.85 6.17
CA PHE A 96 0.58 -4.97 5.59
C PHE A 96 -0.32 -5.73 6.57
N GLU A 97 -1.43 -5.11 6.96
CA GLU A 97 -2.44 -5.70 7.85
C GLU A 97 -3.60 -6.24 7.02
N PHE A 98 -4.05 -7.46 7.28
CA PHE A 98 -5.20 -8.07 6.59
C PHE A 98 -5.92 -9.14 7.45
N PRO A 99 -7.20 -9.45 7.13
CA PRO A 99 -7.96 -10.48 7.85
C PRO A 99 -7.30 -11.86 7.78
N LEU A 100 -7.51 -12.69 8.81
CA LEU A 100 -6.92 -14.05 8.88
C LEU A 100 -7.35 -14.95 7.72
N TRP A 101 -8.63 -14.87 7.31
CA TRP A 101 -9.15 -15.65 6.19
C TRP A 101 -8.49 -15.29 4.85
N ALA A 102 -7.90 -14.09 4.75
CA ALA A 102 -7.15 -13.65 3.58
C ALA A 102 -5.70 -14.17 3.58
N GLY A 103 -5.39 -15.26 4.30
CA GLY A 103 -4.04 -15.84 4.37
C GLY A 103 -3.33 -16.04 3.02
N PRO A 104 -3.99 -16.56 1.97
CA PRO A 104 -3.39 -16.65 0.63
C PRO A 104 -2.97 -15.29 0.05
N TYR A 105 -3.61 -14.19 0.46
CA TYR A 105 -3.27 -12.82 0.05
C TYR A 105 -1.92 -12.34 0.60
N ALA A 106 -1.36 -13.02 1.60
CA ALA A 106 -0.01 -12.72 2.11
C ALA A 106 1.06 -12.82 1.01
N LEU A 107 0.88 -13.72 0.03
CA LEU A 107 1.81 -13.83 -1.11
C LEU A 107 1.79 -12.57 -1.98
N VAL A 108 0.60 -12.01 -2.22
CA VAL A 108 0.42 -10.75 -2.95
C VAL A 108 1.06 -9.60 -2.18
N CYS A 109 0.83 -9.53 -0.87
CA CYS A 109 1.45 -8.52 -0.01
C CYS A 109 2.98 -8.63 -0.01
N ARG A 110 3.53 -9.85 0.04
CA ARG A 110 4.98 -10.08 0.00
C ARG A 110 5.58 -9.56 -1.31
N ARG A 111 4.95 -9.89 -2.44
CA ARG A 111 5.39 -9.40 -3.76
C ARG A 111 5.27 -7.88 -3.85
N ALA A 112 4.21 -7.30 -3.28
CA ALA A 112 4.04 -5.85 -3.18
C ALA A 112 5.18 -5.20 -2.39
N ALA A 113 5.52 -5.74 -1.22
CA ALA A 113 6.61 -5.24 -0.39
C ALA A 113 7.98 -5.35 -1.09
N GLU A 114 8.22 -6.38 -1.89
CA GLU A 114 9.43 -6.49 -2.73
C GLU A 114 9.50 -5.42 -3.80
N ASN A 115 8.39 -5.13 -4.49
CA ASN A 115 8.35 -4.06 -5.48
C ASN A 115 8.58 -2.69 -4.82
N ILE A 116 7.97 -2.43 -3.67
CA ILE A 116 8.17 -1.18 -2.92
C ILE A 116 9.63 -1.04 -2.52
N ALA A 117 10.24 -2.10 -1.98
CA ALA A 117 11.66 -2.08 -1.61
C ALA A 117 12.56 -1.79 -2.82
N ARG A 118 12.22 -2.33 -3.99
CA ARG A 118 12.95 -2.04 -5.23
C ARG A 118 12.80 -0.58 -5.66
N LEU A 119 11.57 -0.08 -5.75
CA LEU A 119 11.30 1.31 -6.10
C LEU A 119 11.98 2.29 -5.13
N ALA A 120 12.02 1.96 -3.84
CA ALA A 120 12.68 2.78 -2.82
C ALA A 120 14.21 2.82 -2.93
N LEU A 121 14.82 1.97 -3.75
CA LEU A 121 16.25 1.98 -4.03
C LEU A 121 16.57 2.59 -5.41
N GLU A 122 15.58 2.66 -6.31
CA GLU A 122 15.74 3.11 -7.69
C GLU A 122 15.40 4.60 -7.88
N ILE A 123 14.64 5.22 -6.97
CA ILE A 123 14.15 6.62 -7.05
C ILE A 123 14.76 7.45 -5.92
#